data_AF-A0A3B9EZA3-F1
#
_entry.id   AF-A0A3B9EZA3-F1
#
_cell.length_a   1.000
_cell.length_b   1.000
_cell.length_c   1.000
_cell.angle_alpha   90.00
_cell.angle_beta   90.00
_cell.angle_gamma   90.00
#
_symmetry.space_group_name_H-M   'P 1'
#
loop_
_entity.id
_entity.type
_entity.pdbx_description
1 polymer ?
#
loop_
_entity_poly.entity_id
_entity_poly.type
_entity_poly.pdbx_seq_one_letter_code
_entity_poly.pdbx_strand_id
1 'polypeptide(L)'
;MIGVGTTTRAQSKWGEDSVKCHENLYIYYELAKNKNYTDAFDSWKYVFNNCPASSKNNVIFGPYIVEAKVKATTDAAKKEEYKKLLMQVYDKRVELYPEDEAYVLERKGLDMLQHYPDSTQKTYNTFKRALELSNEHSAAFYNAYFIAAARLFNDDVFEIKDVFQAYNVVQEGLEYNNNVLNRQIKQLKDKEESGTITDKEKTELEKAEREL
;
A
#
# COMPACT_ATOMS: atom_id res chain seq x y z
N MET A 1 -33.15 -40.24 -2.35
CA MET A 1 -32.11 -39.28 -2.76
C MET A 1 -31.81 -38.39 -1.57
N ILE A 2 -30.67 -38.62 -0.91
CA ILE A 2 -30.23 -37.84 0.25
C ILE A 2 -29.39 -36.69 -0.30
N GLY A 3 -29.93 -35.47 -0.26
CA GLY A 3 -29.22 -34.26 -0.63
C GLY A 3 -28.17 -33.93 0.43
N VAL A 4 -26.90 -34.08 0.06
CA VAL A 4 -25.77 -33.59 0.85
C VAL A 4 -25.72 -32.08 0.71
N GLY A 5 -26.26 -31.36 1.69
CA GLY A 5 -26.04 -29.93 1.84
C GLY A 5 -24.61 -29.69 2.34
N THR A 6 -23.72 -29.27 1.45
CA THR A 6 -22.41 -28.72 1.82
C THR A 6 -22.61 -27.46 2.64
N THR A 7 -22.45 -27.58 3.96
CA THR A 7 -22.35 -26.46 4.87
C THR A 7 -20.96 -25.84 4.72
N THR A 8 -20.84 -24.80 3.90
CA THR A 8 -19.73 -23.85 3.98
C THR A 8 -19.80 -23.20 5.36
N ARG A 9 -19.01 -23.70 6.31
CA ARG A 9 -18.78 -22.99 7.58
C ARG A 9 -18.06 -21.68 7.21
N ALA A 10 -18.75 -20.56 7.38
CA ALA A 10 -18.08 -19.27 7.45
C ALA A 10 -17.11 -19.35 8.64
N GLN A 11 -15.82 -19.56 8.37
CA GLN A 11 -14.80 -19.59 9.40
C GLN A 11 -14.80 -18.22 10.08
N SER A 12 -14.80 -18.21 11.42
CA SER A 12 -14.68 -16.98 12.20
C SER A 12 -13.48 -16.17 11.72
N LYS A 13 -13.55 -14.82 11.79
CA LYS A 13 -12.40 -13.95 11.48
C LYS A 13 -11.14 -14.26 12.31
N TRP A 14 -11.32 -15.00 13.41
CA TRP A 14 -10.28 -15.44 14.33
C TRP A 14 -9.60 -16.76 13.93
N GLY A 15 -10.00 -17.38 12.82
CA GLY A 15 -9.45 -18.67 12.39
C GLY A 15 -9.98 -19.84 13.22
N GLU A 16 -9.27 -20.97 13.15
CA GLU A 16 -9.61 -22.19 13.91
C GLU A 16 -9.22 -22.10 15.39
N ASP A 17 -8.05 -21.53 15.69
CA ASP A 17 -7.54 -21.29 17.05
C ASP A 17 -7.63 -19.81 17.41
N SER A 18 -8.78 -19.41 17.96
CA SER A 18 -9.02 -18.02 18.32
C SER A 18 -8.11 -17.51 19.42
N VAL A 19 -7.70 -18.36 20.38
CA VAL A 19 -6.85 -17.95 21.51
C VAL A 19 -5.47 -17.57 20.99
N LYS A 20 -4.87 -18.45 20.20
CA LYS A 20 -3.54 -18.22 19.63
C LYS A 20 -3.53 -17.05 18.65
N CYS A 21 -4.63 -16.84 17.91
CA CYS A 21 -4.78 -15.64 17.10
C CYS A 21 -4.76 -14.35 17.93
N HIS A 22 -5.52 -14.28 19.03
CA HIS A 22 -5.54 -13.09 19.90
C HIS A 22 -4.17 -12.82 20.54
N GLU A 23 -3.50 -13.84 21.03
CA GLU A 23 -2.17 -13.72 21.64
C GLU A 23 -1.15 -13.14 20.65
N ASN A 24 -1.07 -13.73 19.45
CA ASN A 24 -0.12 -13.26 18.44
C ASN A 24 -0.50 -11.88 17.87
N LEU A 25 -1.79 -11.58 17.75
CA LEU A 25 -2.28 -10.25 17.36
C LEU A 25 -1.80 -9.20 18.37
N TYR A 26 -1.96 -9.45 19.67
CA TYR A 26 -1.51 -8.53 20.71
C TYR A 26 0.01 -8.33 20.67
N ILE A 27 0.78 -9.42 20.60
CA ILE A 27 2.26 -9.37 20.59
C ILE A 27 2.77 -8.58 19.40
N TYR A 28 2.37 -8.95 18.17
CA TYR A 28 2.90 -8.28 17.00
C TYR A 28 2.44 -6.83 16.94
N TYR A 29 1.20 -6.53 17.34
CA TYR A 29 0.66 -5.17 17.26
C TYR A 29 1.45 -4.21 18.17
N GLU A 30 1.74 -4.61 19.40
CA GLU A 30 2.55 -3.78 20.31
C GLU A 30 3.98 -3.58 19.81
N LEU A 31 4.60 -4.63 19.25
CA LEU A 31 5.93 -4.51 18.63
C LEU A 31 5.92 -3.59 17.41
N ALA A 32 4.96 -3.77 16.50
CA ALA A 32 4.83 -2.97 15.28
C ALA A 32 4.48 -1.51 15.55
N LYS A 33 3.63 -1.23 16.55
CA LYS A 33 3.32 0.13 17.01
C LYS A 33 4.56 0.87 17.51
N ASN A 34 5.47 0.15 18.17
CA ASN A 34 6.77 0.66 18.61
C ASN A 34 7.87 0.56 17.53
N LYS A 35 7.50 0.24 16.28
CA LYS A 35 8.41 0.09 15.12
C LYS A 35 9.45 -1.04 15.24
N ASN A 36 9.25 -1.99 16.15
CA ASN A 36 10.07 -3.19 16.30
C ASN A 36 9.63 -4.27 15.28
N TYR A 37 9.78 -3.95 14.00
CA TYR A 37 9.21 -4.74 12.89
C TYR A 37 9.85 -6.12 12.72
N THR A 38 11.18 -6.23 12.90
CA THR A 38 11.89 -7.52 12.78
C THR A 38 11.39 -8.52 13.81
N ASP A 39 11.20 -8.07 15.06
CA ASP A 39 10.76 -8.92 16.18
C ASP A 39 9.26 -9.22 16.09
N ALA A 40 8.47 -8.34 15.45
CA ALA A 40 7.04 -8.57 15.22
C ALA A 40 6.77 -9.70 14.20
N PHE A 41 7.76 -10.08 13.39
CA PHE A 41 7.52 -10.91 12.20
C PHE A 41 6.88 -12.26 12.51
N ASP A 42 7.36 -13.01 13.50
CA ASP A 42 6.90 -14.38 13.73
C ASP A 42 5.43 -14.40 14.20
N SER A 43 5.08 -13.54 15.16
CA SER A 43 3.69 -13.39 15.62
C SER A 43 2.78 -12.82 14.53
N TRP A 44 3.26 -11.84 13.77
CA TRP A 44 2.50 -11.30 12.64
C TRP A 44 2.26 -12.36 11.55
N LYS A 45 3.27 -13.17 11.21
CA LYS A 45 3.17 -14.21 10.19
C LYS A 45 2.18 -15.30 10.60
N TYR A 46 2.13 -15.62 11.89
CA TYR A 46 1.08 -16.49 12.42
C TYR A 46 -0.31 -15.90 12.17
N VAL A 47 -0.54 -14.64 12.55
CA VAL A 47 -1.84 -13.98 12.35
C VAL A 47 -2.20 -13.89 10.86
N PHE A 48 -1.27 -13.50 10.01
CA PHE A 48 -1.47 -13.38 8.57
C PHE A 48 -1.88 -14.71 7.92
N ASN A 49 -1.29 -15.83 8.36
CA ASN A 49 -1.59 -17.14 7.79
C ASN A 49 -2.90 -17.75 8.33
N ASN A 50 -3.24 -17.50 9.59
CA ASN A 50 -4.31 -18.24 10.28
C ASN A 50 -5.60 -17.43 10.49
N CYS A 51 -5.47 -16.10 10.64
CA CYS A 51 -6.59 -15.22 10.95
C CYS A 51 -6.39 -13.80 10.39
N PRO A 52 -6.10 -13.64 9.07
CA PRO A 52 -5.74 -12.34 8.50
C PRO A 52 -6.88 -11.31 8.59
N ALA A 53 -8.14 -11.75 8.62
CA ALA A 53 -9.32 -10.89 8.75
C ALA A 53 -9.63 -10.45 10.19
N SER A 54 -8.88 -10.90 11.19
CA SER A 54 -9.11 -10.55 12.60
C SER A 54 -9.01 -9.04 12.86
N SER A 55 -8.15 -8.34 12.10
CA SER A 55 -7.98 -6.88 12.12
C SER A 55 -7.41 -6.37 10.79
N LYS A 56 -7.87 -5.19 10.32
CA LYS A 56 -7.29 -4.50 9.14
C LYS A 56 -5.80 -4.17 9.35
N ASN A 57 -5.38 -4.00 10.60
CA ASN A 57 -3.97 -3.76 10.96
C ASN A 57 -3.04 -4.89 10.51
N ASN A 58 -3.53 -6.13 10.39
CA ASN A 58 -2.73 -7.27 9.95
C ASN A 58 -2.13 -7.03 8.56
N VAL A 59 -2.89 -6.42 7.66
CA VAL A 59 -2.47 -6.12 6.29
C VAL A 59 -1.94 -4.69 6.12
N ILE A 60 -2.19 -3.79 7.09
CA ILE A 60 -1.56 -2.45 7.14
C ILE A 60 -0.11 -2.52 7.62
N PHE A 61 0.18 -3.27 8.69
CA PHE A 61 1.55 -3.42 9.21
C PHE A 61 2.38 -4.42 8.42
N GLY A 62 1.74 -5.38 7.75
CA GLY A 62 2.41 -6.46 7.04
C GLY A 62 3.54 -5.99 6.10
N PRO A 63 3.35 -4.99 5.23
CA PRO A 63 4.41 -4.54 4.35
C PRO A 63 5.64 -4.03 5.09
N TYR A 64 5.47 -3.25 6.17
CA TYR A 64 6.59 -2.76 6.98
C TYR A 64 7.34 -3.89 7.70
N ILE A 65 6.58 -4.87 8.23
CA ILE A 65 7.13 -6.03 8.93
C ILE A 65 7.94 -6.91 7.97
N VAL A 66 7.39 -7.21 6.80
CA VAL A 66 8.08 -8.05 5.80
C VAL A 66 9.28 -7.31 5.21
N GLU A 67 9.17 -6.01 4.92
CA GLU A 67 10.28 -5.21 4.40
C GLU A 67 11.46 -5.15 5.39
N ALA A 68 11.18 -5.09 6.69
CA ALA A 68 12.22 -5.17 7.72
C ALA A 68 12.98 -6.52 7.64
N LYS A 69 12.28 -7.63 7.38
CA LYS A 69 12.93 -8.94 7.15
C LYS A 69 13.72 -8.98 5.85
N VAL A 70 13.21 -8.40 4.76
CA VAL A 70 13.94 -8.28 3.49
C VAL A 70 15.27 -7.55 3.72
N LYS A 71 15.26 -6.43 4.44
CA LYS A 71 16.45 -5.62 4.75
C LYS A 71 17.43 -6.34 5.68
N ALA A 72 16.95 -7.02 6.71
CA ALA A 72 17.78 -7.72 7.69
C ALA A 72 18.39 -9.04 7.16
N THR A 73 17.85 -9.60 6.08
CA THR A 73 18.29 -10.89 5.54
C THR A 73 19.46 -10.73 4.57
N THR A 74 20.52 -11.51 4.75
CA THR A 74 21.67 -11.56 3.84
C THR A 74 21.57 -12.69 2.82
N ASP A 75 20.99 -13.83 3.23
CA ASP A 75 20.74 -14.98 2.36
C ASP A 75 19.79 -14.64 1.19
N ALA A 76 20.24 -14.89 -0.03
CA ALA A 76 19.51 -14.48 -1.23
C ALA A 76 18.19 -15.23 -1.40
N ALA A 77 18.15 -16.54 -1.10
CA ALA A 77 16.96 -17.36 -1.25
C ALA A 77 15.87 -16.94 -0.25
N LYS A 78 16.22 -16.77 1.02
CA LYS A 78 15.29 -16.27 2.05
C LYS A 78 14.83 -14.84 1.77
N LYS A 79 15.72 -13.98 1.25
CA LYS A 79 15.33 -12.62 0.85
C LYS A 79 14.27 -12.65 -0.24
N GLU A 80 14.39 -13.54 -1.22
CA GLU A 80 13.41 -13.73 -2.27
C GLU A 80 12.07 -14.28 -1.74
N GLU A 81 12.08 -15.18 -0.76
CA GLU A 81 10.86 -15.62 -0.07
C GLU A 81 10.12 -14.46 0.62
N TYR A 82 10.86 -13.57 1.30
CA TYR A 82 10.25 -12.41 1.94
C TYR A 82 9.73 -11.39 0.92
N LYS A 83 10.43 -11.16 -0.19
CA LYS A 83 9.92 -10.31 -1.27
C LYS A 83 8.63 -10.86 -1.87
N LYS A 84 8.51 -12.18 -2.04
CA LYS A 84 7.27 -12.83 -2.51
C LYS A 84 6.15 -12.68 -1.49
N LEU A 85 6.46 -12.87 -0.21
CA LEU A 85 5.51 -12.64 0.88
C LEU A 85 5.02 -11.18 0.90
N LEU A 86 5.90 -10.21 0.67
CA LEU A 86 5.52 -8.79 0.60
C LEU A 86 4.44 -8.56 -0.46
N MET A 87 4.58 -9.17 -1.64
CA MET A 87 3.56 -9.11 -2.70
C MET A 87 2.24 -9.77 -2.28
N GLN A 88 2.31 -10.92 -1.60
CA GLN A 88 1.12 -11.61 -1.07
C GLN A 88 0.37 -10.80 -0.02
N VAL A 89 1.08 -9.99 0.78
CA VAL A 89 0.43 -9.11 1.76
C VAL A 89 -0.42 -8.05 1.06
N TYR A 90 0.10 -7.45 -0.02
CA TYR A 90 -0.68 -6.51 -0.83
C TYR A 90 -1.90 -7.18 -1.47
N ASP A 91 -1.71 -8.37 -2.06
CA ASP A 91 -2.83 -9.12 -2.66
C ASP A 91 -3.91 -9.47 -1.63
N LYS A 92 -3.50 -9.91 -0.43
CA LYS A 92 -4.43 -10.19 0.67
C LYS A 92 -5.15 -8.93 1.16
N ARG A 93 -4.50 -7.76 1.12
CA ARG A 93 -5.17 -6.50 1.47
C ARG A 93 -6.27 -6.15 0.49
N VAL A 94 -6.03 -6.27 -0.81
CA VAL A 94 -7.07 -6.05 -1.84
C VAL A 94 -8.20 -7.06 -1.69
N GLU A 95 -7.89 -8.33 -1.42
CA GLU A 95 -8.89 -9.38 -1.19
C GLU A 95 -9.82 -9.07 -0.01
N LEU A 96 -9.25 -8.62 1.12
CA LEU A 96 -10.01 -8.33 2.34
C LEU A 96 -10.67 -6.94 2.34
N TYR A 97 -10.06 -5.97 1.65
CA TYR A 97 -10.45 -4.56 1.64
C TYR A 97 -10.36 -4.00 0.21
N PRO A 98 -11.30 -4.39 -0.68
CA PRO A 98 -11.29 -3.94 -2.08
C PRO A 98 -11.37 -2.41 -2.23
N GLU A 99 -11.93 -1.71 -1.24
CA GLU A 99 -11.97 -0.24 -1.23
C GLU A 99 -10.59 0.41 -1.14
N ASP A 100 -9.57 -0.33 -0.68
CA ASP A 100 -8.19 0.14 -0.60
C ASP A 100 -7.40 -0.11 -1.92
N GLU A 101 -7.99 -0.73 -2.95
CA GLU A 101 -7.25 -1.28 -4.11
C GLU A 101 -6.31 -0.24 -4.76
N ALA A 102 -6.79 0.97 -5.06
CA ALA A 102 -5.97 2.02 -5.68
C ALA A 102 -4.72 2.35 -4.85
N TYR A 103 -4.92 2.59 -3.54
CA TYR A 103 -3.85 2.90 -2.60
C TYR A 103 -2.87 1.71 -2.46
N VAL A 104 -3.40 0.50 -2.42
CA VAL A 104 -2.59 -0.73 -2.28
C VAL A 104 -1.74 -0.96 -3.51
N LEU A 105 -2.27 -0.75 -4.71
CA LEU A 105 -1.53 -0.92 -5.95
C LEU A 105 -0.45 0.13 -6.14
N GLU A 106 -0.69 1.38 -5.72
CA GLU A 106 0.38 2.39 -5.63
C GLU A 106 1.54 1.87 -4.77
N ARG A 107 1.25 1.44 -3.54
CA ARG A 107 2.28 0.95 -2.60
C ARG A 107 2.99 -0.30 -3.13
N LYS A 108 2.22 -1.24 -3.69
CA LYS A 108 2.75 -2.47 -4.29
C LYS A 108 3.68 -2.16 -5.46
N GLY A 109 3.30 -1.25 -6.34
CA GLY A 109 4.11 -0.86 -7.50
C GLY A 109 5.43 -0.22 -7.08
N LEU A 110 5.44 0.62 -6.04
CA LEU A 110 6.67 1.20 -5.49
C LEU A 110 7.64 0.12 -5.00
N ASP A 111 7.16 -0.83 -4.22
CA ASP A 111 7.97 -1.95 -3.73
C ASP A 111 8.38 -2.89 -4.87
N MET A 112 7.54 -3.08 -5.88
CA MET A 112 7.91 -3.83 -7.08
C MET A 112 9.07 -3.18 -7.84
N LEU A 113 9.02 -1.85 -8.03
CA LEU A 113 10.07 -1.10 -8.72
C LEU A 113 11.43 -1.19 -8.00
N GLN A 114 11.39 -1.26 -6.66
CA GLN A 114 12.57 -1.41 -5.81
C GLN A 114 13.14 -2.83 -5.82
N HIS A 115 12.27 -3.85 -5.67
CA HIS A 115 12.72 -5.22 -5.39
C HIS A 115 12.79 -6.14 -6.59
N TYR A 116 12.07 -5.80 -7.67
CA TYR A 116 11.98 -6.57 -8.91
C TYR A 116 12.28 -5.69 -10.12
N PRO A 117 13.54 -5.19 -10.26
CA PRO A 117 13.91 -4.29 -11.35
C PRO A 117 13.71 -4.91 -12.73
N ASP A 118 13.78 -6.24 -12.86
CA ASP A 118 13.58 -6.96 -14.13
C ASP A 118 12.09 -7.17 -14.47
N SER A 119 11.17 -6.70 -13.62
CA SER A 119 9.72 -6.82 -13.82
C SER A 119 9.06 -5.49 -14.20
N THR A 120 9.80 -4.59 -14.86
CA THR A 120 9.34 -3.22 -15.19
C THR A 120 7.96 -3.20 -15.86
N GLN A 121 7.69 -4.04 -16.86
CA GLN A 121 6.39 -4.07 -17.53
C GLN A 121 5.25 -4.39 -16.57
N LYS A 122 5.46 -5.35 -15.67
CA LYS A 122 4.47 -5.74 -14.66
C LYS A 122 4.26 -4.60 -13.66
N THR A 123 5.34 -3.96 -13.22
CA THR A 123 5.30 -2.79 -12.32
C THR A 123 4.52 -1.63 -12.95
N TYR A 124 4.79 -1.31 -14.22
CA TYR A 124 4.08 -0.28 -14.97
C TYR A 124 2.58 -0.60 -15.08
N ASN A 125 2.22 -1.86 -15.37
CA ASN A 125 0.83 -2.29 -15.42
C ASN A 125 0.13 -2.18 -14.05
N THR A 126 0.83 -2.47 -12.95
CA THR A 126 0.32 -2.25 -11.59
C THR A 126 0.00 -0.77 -11.35
N PHE A 127 0.89 0.13 -11.75
CA PHE A 127 0.64 1.57 -11.63
C PHE A 127 -0.49 2.06 -12.53
N LYS A 128 -0.57 1.57 -13.78
CA LYS A 128 -1.70 1.86 -14.67
C LYS A 128 -3.04 1.45 -14.05
N ARG A 129 -3.11 0.28 -13.43
CA ARG A 129 -4.33 -0.16 -12.74
C ARG A 129 -4.69 0.76 -11.58
N ALA A 130 -3.70 1.28 -10.83
CA ALA A 130 -3.95 2.25 -9.79
C ALA A 130 -4.56 3.57 -10.37
N LEU A 131 -4.00 4.07 -11.47
CA LEU A 131 -4.51 5.25 -12.19
C LEU A 131 -5.93 5.07 -12.74
N GLU A 132 -6.31 3.86 -13.16
CA GLU A 132 -7.68 3.55 -13.59
C GLU A 132 -8.69 3.63 -12.44
N LEU A 133 -8.23 3.49 -11.19
CA LEU A 133 -9.08 3.47 -10.00
C LEU A 133 -9.14 4.82 -9.29
N SER A 134 -8.11 5.65 -9.42
CA SER A 134 -7.99 6.94 -8.75
C SER A 134 -7.05 7.87 -9.51
N ASN A 135 -7.33 9.18 -9.48
CA ASN A 135 -6.39 10.23 -9.89
C ASN A 135 -5.61 10.80 -8.69
N GLU A 136 -5.95 10.41 -7.47
CA GLU A 136 -5.26 10.85 -6.26
C GLU A 136 -4.18 9.84 -5.88
N HIS A 137 -2.92 10.23 -6.09
CA HIS A 137 -1.74 9.42 -5.81
C HIS A 137 -0.59 10.30 -5.29
N SER A 138 0.37 9.73 -4.57
CA SER A 138 1.50 10.50 -4.08
C SER A 138 2.43 10.99 -5.19
N ALA A 139 3.20 12.05 -4.94
CA ALA A 139 4.27 12.47 -5.86
C ALA A 139 5.30 11.35 -6.09
N ALA A 140 5.56 10.51 -5.08
CA ALA A 140 6.45 9.36 -5.20
C ALA A 140 5.91 8.32 -6.21
N PHE A 141 4.60 8.07 -6.21
CA PHE A 141 3.94 7.23 -7.21
C PHE A 141 4.13 7.77 -8.62
N TYR A 142 3.82 9.05 -8.86
CA TYR A 142 3.93 9.65 -10.20
C TYR A 142 5.36 9.62 -10.73
N ASN A 143 6.34 9.90 -9.87
CA ASN A 143 7.76 9.76 -10.20
C ASN A 143 8.11 8.30 -10.55
N ALA A 144 7.67 7.34 -9.74
CA ALA A 144 7.94 5.91 -9.98
C ALA A 144 7.26 5.37 -11.25
N TYR A 145 6.04 5.84 -11.55
CA TYR A 145 5.34 5.55 -12.79
C TYR A 145 6.12 6.03 -14.02
N PHE A 146 6.60 7.27 -13.99
CA PHE A 146 7.43 7.81 -15.07
C PHE A 146 8.77 7.07 -15.21
N ILE A 147 9.42 6.73 -14.09
CA ILE A 147 10.64 5.90 -14.10
C ILE A 147 10.37 4.54 -14.75
N ALA A 148 9.23 3.90 -14.46
CA ALA A 148 8.88 2.63 -15.09
C ALA A 148 8.66 2.78 -16.60
N ALA A 149 8.00 3.85 -17.06
CA ALA A 149 7.86 4.15 -18.48
C ALA A 149 9.21 4.38 -19.17
N ALA A 150 10.10 5.16 -18.53
CA ALA A 150 11.45 5.43 -19.05
C ALA A 150 12.30 4.16 -19.14
N ARG A 151 12.19 3.25 -18.16
CA ARG A 151 12.84 1.93 -18.24
C ARG A 151 12.31 1.11 -19.41
N LEU A 152 11.00 1.06 -19.62
CA LEU A 152 10.41 0.36 -20.78
C LEU A 152 10.85 0.96 -22.12
N PHE A 153 11.07 2.27 -22.19
CA PHE A 153 11.63 2.92 -23.37
C PHE A 153 13.09 2.50 -23.60
N ASN A 154 13.91 2.50 -22.53
CA ASN A 154 15.31 2.06 -22.61
C ASN A 154 15.45 0.57 -22.97
N ASP A 155 14.44 -0.24 -22.63
CA ASP A 155 14.37 -1.66 -22.96
C ASP A 155 13.76 -1.90 -24.36
N ASP A 156 13.58 -0.85 -25.18
CA ASP A 156 12.98 -0.87 -26.52
C ASP A 156 11.53 -1.41 -26.57
N VAL A 157 10.84 -1.45 -25.43
CA VAL A 157 9.43 -1.87 -25.33
C VAL A 157 8.49 -0.70 -25.63
N PHE A 158 8.85 0.50 -25.19
CA PHE A 158 8.10 1.73 -25.45
C PHE A 158 8.73 2.57 -26.54
N GLU A 159 7.90 3.32 -27.26
CA GLU A 159 8.32 4.37 -28.17
C GLU A 159 8.32 5.74 -27.47
N ILE A 160 8.91 6.75 -28.12
CA ILE A 160 8.94 8.14 -27.62
C ILE A 160 7.53 8.66 -27.26
N LYS A 161 6.50 8.25 -28.01
CA LYS A 161 5.11 8.66 -27.79
C LYS A 161 4.57 8.16 -26.44
N ASP A 162 4.98 6.96 -26.01
CA ASP A 162 4.53 6.37 -24.76
C ASP A 162 5.17 7.07 -23.56
N VAL A 163 6.42 7.54 -23.71
CA VAL A 163 7.09 8.38 -22.72
C VAL A 163 6.38 9.74 -22.58
N PHE A 164 5.99 10.37 -23.70
CA PHE A 164 5.20 11.60 -23.66
C PHE A 164 3.82 11.39 -23.02
N GLN A 165 3.17 10.25 -23.29
CA GLN A 165 1.91 9.91 -22.64
C GLN A 165 2.11 9.75 -21.12
N ALA A 166 3.15 9.06 -20.68
CA ALA A 166 3.46 8.92 -19.26
C ALA A 166 3.75 10.27 -18.59
N TYR A 167 4.47 11.16 -19.27
CA TYR A 167 4.70 12.54 -18.80
C TYR A 167 3.39 13.31 -18.62
N ASN A 168 2.47 13.25 -19.59
CA ASN A 168 1.18 13.94 -19.49
C ASN A 168 0.35 13.43 -18.31
N VAL A 169 0.29 12.10 -18.12
CA VAL A 169 -0.37 11.49 -16.94
C VAL A 169 0.21 12.02 -15.63
N VAL A 170 1.53 12.18 -15.53
CA VAL A 170 2.18 12.77 -14.35
C VAL A 170 1.79 14.24 -14.18
N GLN A 171 1.80 15.04 -15.25
CA GLN A 171 1.42 16.46 -15.15
C GLN A 171 -0.04 16.62 -14.71
N GLU A 172 -0.97 15.89 -15.33
CA GLU A 172 -2.39 15.92 -14.98
C GLU A 172 -2.63 15.47 -13.53
N GLY A 173 -1.95 14.42 -13.09
CA GLY A 173 -2.04 13.92 -11.72
C GLY A 173 -1.50 14.88 -10.67
N LEU A 174 -0.36 15.54 -10.95
CA LEU A 174 0.19 16.57 -10.07
C LEU A 174 -0.70 17.82 -10.02
N GLU A 175 -1.26 18.24 -11.16
CA GLU A 175 -2.22 19.33 -11.22
C GLU A 175 -3.48 19.01 -10.40
N TYR A 176 -4.01 17.78 -10.51
CA TYR A 176 -5.13 17.31 -9.69
C TYR A 176 -4.81 17.41 -8.19
N ASN A 177 -3.63 16.93 -7.76
CA ASN A 177 -3.19 17.02 -6.38
C ASN A 177 -3.08 18.48 -5.88
N ASN A 178 -2.48 19.37 -6.69
CA ASN A 178 -2.37 20.79 -6.36
C ASN A 178 -3.76 21.43 -6.21
N ASN A 179 -4.72 21.06 -7.06
CA ASN A 179 -6.09 21.54 -6.96
C ASN A 179 -6.80 21.02 -5.70
N VAL A 180 -6.54 19.78 -5.28
CA VAL A 180 -7.04 19.24 -4.00
C VAL A 180 -6.47 20.03 -2.82
N LEU A 181 -5.15 20.23 -2.78
CA LEU A 181 -4.47 21.00 -1.73
C LEU A 181 -4.98 22.44 -1.65
N ASN A 182 -5.10 23.13 -2.79
CA ASN A 182 -5.64 24.49 -2.85
C ASN A 182 -7.06 24.58 -2.27
N ARG A 183 -7.94 23.61 -2.57
CA ARG A 183 -9.30 23.56 -1.99
C ARG A 183 -9.25 23.33 -0.49
N GLN A 184 -8.40 22.43 -0.01
CA GLN A 184 -8.23 22.14 1.41
C GLN A 184 -7.71 23.38 2.16
N ILE A 185 -6.66 24.02 1.66
CA ILE A 185 -6.08 25.24 2.23
C ILE A 185 -7.15 26.32 2.34
N LYS A 186 -7.94 26.54 1.27
CA LYS A 186 -9.03 27.52 1.29
C LYS A 186 -10.04 27.21 2.40
N GLN A 187 -10.53 25.97 2.48
CA GLN A 187 -11.50 25.57 3.51
C GLN A 187 -10.96 25.75 4.94
N LEU A 188 -9.68 25.46 5.15
CA LEU A 188 -9.04 25.61 6.46
C LEU A 188 -8.81 27.09 6.81
N LYS A 189 -8.43 27.93 5.84
CA LYS A 189 -8.32 29.38 6.01
C LYS A 189 -9.67 30.03 6.34
N ASP A 190 -10.74 29.63 5.67
CA ASP A 190 -12.10 30.12 5.98
C ASP A 190 -12.49 29.78 7.45
N LYS A 191 -12.08 28.61 7.96
CA LYS A 191 -12.27 28.23 9.37
C LYS A 191 -11.40 29.03 10.32
N GLU A 192 -10.17 29.34 9.93
CA GLU A 192 -9.27 30.18 10.71
C GLU A 192 -9.80 31.60 10.85
N GLU A 193 -10.24 32.21 9.74
CA GLU A 193 -10.83 33.54 9.70
C GLU A 193 -12.13 33.64 10.52
N SER A 194 -12.94 32.58 10.51
CA SER A 194 -14.18 32.50 11.32
C SER A 194 -13.94 32.12 12.78
N GLY A 195 -12.71 31.85 13.19
CA GLY A 195 -12.36 31.45 14.57
C GLY A 195 -12.85 30.05 14.95
N THR A 196 -13.15 29.19 13.97
CA THR A 196 -13.67 27.82 14.19
C THR A 196 -12.61 26.72 13.98
N ILE A 197 -11.41 27.08 13.55
CA ILE A 197 -10.32 26.13 13.30
C ILE A 197 -9.82 25.47 14.59
N THR A 198 -9.60 24.16 14.55
CA THR A 198 -8.98 23.38 15.64
C THR A 198 -7.46 23.30 15.52
N ASP A 199 -6.73 22.94 16.58
CA ASP A 199 -5.26 22.79 16.53
C ASP A 199 -4.81 21.66 15.58
N LYS A 200 -5.62 20.62 15.44
CA LYS A 200 -5.42 19.56 14.45
C LYS A 200 -5.50 20.12 13.04
N GLU A 201 -6.53 20.92 12.76
CA GLU A 201 -6.74 21.56 11.46
C GLU A 201 -5.68 22.62 11.14
N LYS A 202 -5.14 23.33 12.13
CA LYS A 202 -3.96 24.20 11.93
C LYS A 202 -2.75 23.41 11.46
N THR A 203 -2.48 22.27 12.10
CA THR A 203 -1.39 21.37 11.70
C THR A 203 -1.61 20.84 10.28
N GLU A 204 -2.85 20.52 9.92
CA GLU A 204 -3.23 20.10 8.56
C GLU A 204 -3.07 21.25 7.55
N LEU A 205 -3.42 22.48 7.91
CA LEU A 205 -3.23 23.67 7.08
C LEU A 205 -1.76 23.90 6.79
N GLU A 206 -0.93 23.98 7.84
CA GLU A 206 0.52 24.15 7.67
C GLU A 206 1.14 23.02 6.84
N LYS A 207 0.63 21.79 6.98
CA LYS A 207 1.09 20.66 6.16
C LYS A 207 0.69 20.85 4.70
N ALA A 208 -0.56 21.18 4.42
CA ALA A 208 -1.05 21.38 3.06
C ALA A 208 -0.30 22.52 2.36
N GLU A 209 -0.01 23.62 3.06
CA GLU A 209 0.77 24.74 2.53
C GLU A 209 2.24 24.40 2.24
N ARG A 210 2.82 23.42 2.96
CA ARG A 210 4.18 22.92 2.67
C ARG A 210 4.22 21.93 1.50
N GLU A 211 3.12 21.24 1.24
CA GLU A 211 3.02 20.21 0.20
C GLU A 211 2.58 20.77 -1.16
N LEU A 212 1.99 21.97 -1.19
CA LEU A 212 1.65 22.73 -2.39
C LEU A 212 2.87 23.43 -2.98
#